data_AF-A0A7K0W9N5-F1
#
_entry.id   AF-A0A7K0W9N5-F1
#
_cell.length_a   1.000
_cell.length_b   1.000
_cell.length_c   1.000
_cell.angle_alpha   90.00
_cell.angle_beta   90.00
_cell.angle_gamma   90.00
#
_symmetry.space_group_name_H-M   'P 1'
#
loop_
_entity.id
_entity.type
_entity.pdbx_description
1 polymer ?
#
loop_
_entity_poly.entity_id
_entity_poly.type
_entity_poly.pdbx_seq_one_letter_code
_entity_poly.pdbx_strand_id
1 'polypeptide(L)'
;MFVIGSIFLGAGTDIDSIRMLLGVVIVGYGPALLANAFRAFRKVSESGNSYWWERLVDLGVLPFIGGWVTASMISALPALAGVTLAVANHVSDFALAIALAIAVRVGLEEFVARYFTERLNYLHPTEVRETYAGSRYVALTVRLSVFIFVTAALMGNDWRVWLGSALFVLPTVIGWFTDRFPNYPWLWRILPTGVPGLAFTLVVASATTSLVGSWFGPTPDLVLWSFALLPIPLLGLSILQMLGRHGEPDEVRWIQRPRFVWLYRIGGVVMLFVTMNLAGVI
;
A
#
# COMPACT_ATOMS: atom_id res chain seq x y z
N MET A 1 15.57 -6.63 16.52
CA MET A 1 16.25 -6.36 17.81
C MET A 1 15.29 -5.83 18.87
N PHE A 2 14.60 -4.69 18.65
CA PHE A 2 13.67 -4.12 19.63
C PHE A 2 12.59 -5.09 20.14
N VAL A 3 11.87 -5.77 19.24
CA VAL A 3 10.81 -6.74 19.60
C VAL A 3 11.35 -7.91 20.41
N ILE A 4 12.49 -8.47 19.98
CA ILE A 4 13.17 -9.57 20.67
C ILE A 4 13.61 -9.13 22.07
N GLY A 5 14.24 -7.96 22.19
CA GLY A 5 14.64 -7.39 23.49
C GLY A 5 13.46 -7.12 24.41
N SER A 6 12.32 -6.66 23.86
CA SER A 6 11.10 -6.42 24.63
C SER A 6 10.54 -7.73 25.21
N ILE A 7 10.53 -8.82 24.43
CA ILE A 7 10.11 -10.14 24.90
C ILE A 7 11.00 -10.64 26.04
N PHE A 8 12.32 -10.47 25.93
CA PHE A 8 13.25 -10.84 27.00
C PHE A 8 13.07 -10.02 28.28
N LEU A 9 12.56 -8.79 28.18
CA LEU A 9 12.25 -7.91 29.31
C LEU A 9 10.84 -8.13 29.89
N GLY A 10 10.11 -9.16 29.42
CA GLY A 10 8.79 -9.53 29.92
C GLY A 10 7.60 -8.94 29.14
N ALA A 11 7.82 -8.26 28.02
CA ALA A 11 6.74 -7.85 27.13
C ALA A 11 6.13 -9.07 26.40
N GLY A 12 4.83 -9.03 26.12
CA GLY A 12 4.10 -10.10 25.41
C GLY A 12 3.41 -11.12 26.31
N THR A 13 3.31 -10.87 27.61
CA THR A 13 2.51 -11.68 28.55
C THR A 13 1.02 -11.39 28.44
N ASP A 14 0.66 -10.19 28.02
CA ASP A 14 -0.69 -9.70 27.80
C ASP A 14 -0.99 -9.49 26.31
N ILE A 15 -2.27 -9.60 25.95
CA ILE A 15 -2.73 -9.56 24.55
C ILE A 15 -2.42 -8.21 23.89
N ASP A 16 -2.50 -7.12 24.65
CA ASP A 16 -2.27 -5.77 24.12
C ASP A 16 -0.79 -5.50 23.87
N SER A 17 0.10 -6.04 24.72
CA SER A 17 1.54 -6.08 24.44
C SER A 17 1.87 -6.87 23.17
N ILE A 18 1.21 -8.02 22.93
CA ILE A 18 1.40 -8.78 21.68
C ILE A 18 0.95 -7.96 20.47
N ARG A 19 -0.20 -7.27 20.54
CA ARG A 19 -0.71 -6.39 19.48
C ARG A 19 0.24 -5.23 19.20
N MET A 20 0.76 -4.61 20.25
CA MET A 20 1.74 -3.53 20.16
C MET A 20 3.03 -4.01 19.48
N LEU A 21 3.57 -5.16 19.88
CA LEU A 21 4.77 -5.74 19.26
C LEU A 21 4.55 -6.07 17.78
N LEU A 22 3.39 -6.63 17.41
CA LEU A 22 3.02 -6.84 16.00
C LEU A 22 2.95 -5.51 15.23
N GLY A 23 2.33 -4.48 15.82
CA GLY A 23 2.29 -3.13 15.25
C GLY A 23 3.70 -2.58 14.99
N VAL A 24 4.63 -2.74 15.93
CA VAL A 24 6.02 -2.31 15.79
C VAL A 24 6.74 -3.08 14.67
N VAL A 25 6.53 -4.39 14.55
CA VAL A 25 7.08 -5.18 13.42
C VAL A 25 6.56 -4.64 12.09
N ILE A 26 5.24 -4.39 12.00
CA ILE A 26 4.61 -3.90 10.77
C ILE A 26 5.11 -2.51 10.41
N VAL A 27 5.26 -1.60 11.37
CA VAL A 27 5.82 -0.25 11.14
C VAL A 27 7.26 -0.33 10.60
N GLY A 28 8.05 -1.29 11.06
CA GLY A 28 9.45 -1.43 10.64
C GLY A 28 9.62 -1.83 9.17
N TYR A 29 8.75 -2.69 8.63
CA TYR A 29 8.88 -3.21 7.26
C TYR A 29 7.83 -2.69 6.28
N GLY A 30 6.63 -2.40 6.79
CA GLY A 30 5.46 -2.03 6.01
C GLY A 30 5.67 -0.86 5.05
N PRO A 31 6.22 0.28 5.50
CA PRO A 31 6.46 1.44 4.63
C PRO A 31 7.35 1.12 3.42
N ALA A 32 8.46 0.41 3.64
CA ALA A 32 9.38 0.06 2.56
C ALA A 32 8.80 -0.97 1.59
N LEU A 33 8.06 -1.96 2.10
CA LEU A 33 7.38 -2.97 1.28
C LEU A 33 6.29 -2.34 0.41
N LEU A 34 5.48 -1.45 0.99
CA LEU A 34 4.42 -0.75 0.27
C LEU A 34 4.97 0.23 -0.76
N ALA A 35 6.01 1.00 -0.41
CA ALA A 35 6.69 1.87 -1.38
C ALA A 35 7.22 1.08 -2.58
N ASN A 36 7.90 -0.05 -2.33
CA ASN A 36 8.41 -0.92 -3.40
C ASN A 36 7.30 -1.54 -4.25
N ALA A 37 6.16 -1.90 -3.64
CA ALA A 37 5.01 -2.43 -4.35
C ALA A 37 4.36 -1.39 -5.27
N PHE A 38 4.42 -0.11 -4.90
CA PHE A 38 3.95 0.99 -5.74
C PHE A 38 4.88 1.25 -6.92
N ARG A 39 6.19 1.35 -6.67
CA ARG A 39 7.21 1.45 -7.72
C ARG A 39 8.45 0.71 -7.26
N ALA A 40 8.99 -0.14 -8.12
CA ALA A 40 10.25 -0.81 -7.83
C ALA A 40 11.37 0.22 -7.67
N PHE A 41 12.14 0.11 -6.59
CA PHE A 41 13.29 1.01 -6.35
C PHE A 41 14.35 0.88 -7.47
N ARG A 42 14.54 -0.34 -7.97
CA ARG A 42 15.43 -0.65 -9.09
C ARG A 42 14.68 -0.66 -10.43
N LYS A 43 15.21 0.06 -11.44
CA LYS A 43 14.81 -0.04 -12.84
C LYS A 43 16.03 -0.40 -13.70
N VAL A 44 15.82 -1.23 -14.72
CA VAL A 44 16.85 -1.48 -15.75
C VAL A 44 17.14 -0.15 -16.43
N SER A 45 18.42 0.18 -16.57
CA SER A 45 18.87 1.42 -17.22
C SER A 45 18.49 1.39 -18.70
N GLU A 46 17.32 1.92 -19.06
CA GLU A 46 17.02 2.30 -20.43
C GLU A 46 17.58 3.69 -20.70
N SER A 47 18.46 3.79 -21.69
CA SER A 47 19.05 5.04 -22.15
C SER A 47 17.99 5.91 -22.84
N GLY A 48 17.48 6.94 -22.14
CA GLY A 48 16.57 7.91 -22.76
C GLY A 48 16.17 9.09 -21.86
N ASN A 49 15.73 10.20 -22.46
CA ASN A 49 15.26 11.41 -21.75
C ASN A 49 13.98 11.19 -20.91
N SER A 50 13.28 10.06 -21.12
CA SER A 50 12.18 9.61 -20.26
C SER A 50 12.67 9.09 -18.91
N TYR A 51 13.84 8.43 -18.88
CA TYR A 51 14.39 7.78 -17.70
C TYR A 51 14.64 8.75 -16.53
N TRP A 52 15.23 9.91 -16.80
CA TRP A 52 15.49 10.92 -15.77
C TRP A 52 14.21 11.48 -15.14
N TRP A 53 13.16 11.69 -15.95
CA TRP A 53 11.86 12.11 -15.44
C TRP A 53 11.26 11.01 -14.55
N GLU A 54 11.33 9.75 -14.98
CA GLU A 54 10.86 8.62 -14.20
C GLU A 54 11.54 8.52 -12.83
N ARG A 55 12.85 8.83 -12.76
CA ARG A 55 13.61 8.88 -11.51
C ARG A 55 13.27 10.08 -10.62
N LEU A 56 13.04 11.25 -11.21
CA LEU A 56 12.57 12.41 -10.46
C LEU A 56 11.20 12.12 -9.83
N VAL A 57 10.30 11.46 -10.56
CA VAL A 57 9.01 11.04 -10.02
C VAL A 57 9.19 9.95 -8.95
N ASP A 58 10.12 9.00 -9.10
CA ASP A 58 10.44 8.02 -8.05
C ASP A 58 10.90 8.71 -6.75
N LEU A 59 11.72 9.77 -6.85
CA LEU A 59 12.19 10.56 -5.71
C LEU A 59 11.06 11.33 -5.01
N GLY A 60 9.97 11.67 -5.71
CA GLY A 60 8.80 12.27 -5.09
C GLY A 60 7.83 11.25 -4.50
N VAL A 61 7.46 10.24 -5.31
CA VAL A 61 6.40 9.28 -4.98
C VAL A 61 6.81 8.31 -3.88
N LEU A 62 8.02 7.75 -3.95
CA LEU A 62 8.43 6.70 -3.00
C LEU A 62 8.57 7.25 -1.56
N PRO A 63 9.23 8.41 -1.33
CA PRO A 63 9.24 9.05 -0.02
C PRO A 63 7.85 9.45 0.47
N PHE A 64 6.99 9.96 -0.41
CA PHE A 64 5.60 10.29 -0.05
C PHE A 64 4.85 9.06 0.47
N ILE A 65 4.85 7.96 -0.28
CA ILE A 65 4.16 6.73 0.12
C ILE A 65 4.76 6.17 1.41
N GLY A 66 6.09 6.12 1.50
CA GLY A 66 6.76 5.66 2.70
C GLY A 66 6.42 6.49 3.94
N GLY A 67 6.48 7.82 3.83
CA GLY A 67 6.14 8.74 4.91
C GLY A 67 4.66 8.66 5.30
N TRP A 68 3.75 8.69 4.34
CA TRP A 68 2.30 8.63 4.60
C TRP A 68 1.88 7.31 5.26
N VAL A 69 2.40 6.18 4.78
CA VAL A 69 2.14 4.86 5.39
C VAL A 69 2.72 4.81 6.79
N THR A 70 3.94 5.32 7.00
CA THR A 70 4.56 5.40 8.32
C THR A 70 3.70 6.21 9.28
N ALA A 71 3.24 7.39 8.86
CA ALA A 71 2.37 8.25 9.66
C ALA A 71 1.08 7.51 10.08
N SER A 72 0.44 6.84 9.12
CA SER A 72 -0.78 6.07 9.35
C SER A 72 -0.57 4.92 10.34
N MET A 73 0.53 4.17 10.19
CA MET A 73 0.83 3.03 11.08
C MET A 73 1.20 3.48 12.49
N ILE A 74 2.00 4.55 12.63
CA ILE A 74 2.41 5.06 13.95
C ILE A 74 1.22 5.67 14.69
N SER A 75 0.33 6.37 13.99
CA SER A 75 -0.90 6.91 14.57
C SER A 75 -1.84 5.82 15.10
N ALA A 76 -1.78 4.61 14.53
CA ALA A 76 -2.57 3.47 14.98
C ALA A 76 -1.97 2.74 16.20
N LEU A 77 -0.68 2.92 16.51
CA LEU A 77 0.00 2.19 17.60
C LEU A 77 -0.64 2.37 18.98
N PRO A 78 -1.03 3.57 19.44
CA PRO A 78 -1.65 3.74 20.76
C PRO A 78 -2.94 2.93 20.91
N ALA A 79 -3.75 2.91 19.86
CA ALA A 79 -5.00 2.17 19.86
C ALA A 79 -4.77 0.65 19.91
N LEU A 80 -3.67 0.16 19.31
CA LEU A 80 -3.27 -1.25 19.42
C LEU A 80 -2.71 -1.61 20.80
N ALA A 81 -1.99 -0.67 21.42
CA ALA A 81 -1.40 -0.85 22.74
C ALA A 81 -2.39 -0.65 23.89
N GLY A 82 -3.58 -0.08 23.62
CA GLY A 82 -4.56 0.26 24.64
C GLY A 82 -4.12 1.39 25.59
N VAL A 83 -3.01 2.06 25.28
CA VAL A 83 -2.37 3.08 26.12
C VAL A 83 -1.85 4.24 25.29
N THR A 84 -1.70 5.40 25.92
CA THR A 84 -1.05 6.56 25.30
C THR A 84 0.44 6.31 25.17
N LEU A 85 0.95 6.27 23.93
CA LEU A 85 2.38 6.15 23.65
C LEU A 85 2.96 7.52 23.28
N ALA A 86 4.11 7.87 23.86
CA ALA A 86 4.83 9.11 23.52
C ALA A 86 5.19 9.19 22.03
N VAL A 87 5.38 8.05 21.37
CA VAL A 87 5.64 7.93 19.93
C VAL A 87 4.54 8.55 19.07
N ALA A 88 3.28 8.57 19.54
CA ALA A 88 2.17 9.18 18.81
C ALA A 88 2.22 10.71 18.77
N ASN A 89 3.07 11.35 19.59
CA ASN A 89 3.31 12.79 19.51
C ASN A 89 4.36 13.14 18.46
N HIS A 90 5.07 12.15 17.92
CA HIS A 90 6.18 12.31 16.97
C HIS A 90 5.88 11.68 15.60
N VAL A 91 4.60 11.52 15.25
CA VAL A 91 4.16 10.90 13.99
C VAL A 91 4.81 11.58 12.77
N SER A 92 4.85 12.91 12.77
CA SER A 92 5.49 13.70 11.71
C SER A 92 6.99 13.41 11.61
N ASP A 93 7.67 13.32 12.75
CA ASP A 93 9.12 13.16 12.81
C ASP A 93 9.51 11.79 12.24
N PHE A 94 8.78 10.74 12.61
CA PHE A 94 8.98 9.41 12.04
C PHE A 94 8.64 9.36 10.55
N ALA A 95 7.53 9.97 10.13
CA ALA A 95 7.13 10.01 8.73
C ALA A 95 8.20 10.70 7.86
N LEU A 96 8.74 11.83 8.34
CA LEU A 96 9.80 12.57 7.67
C LEU A 96 11.12 11.79 7.66
N ALA A 97 11.49 11.15 8.78
CA ALA A 97 12.70 10.34 8.86
C ALA A 97 12.67 9.15 7.87
N ILE A 98 11.54 8.44 7.76
CA ILE A 98 11.38 7.34 6.81
C ILE A 98 11.33 7.86 5.37
N ALA A 99 10.63 8.96 5.11
CA ALA A 99 10.61 9.59 3.78
C ALA A 99 12.03 9.97 3.33
N LEU A 100 12.81 10.60 4.21
CA LEU A 100 14.21 10.95 3.95
C LEU A 100 15.06 9.71 3.70
N ALA A 101 14.93 8.67 4.54
CA ALA A 101 15.68 7.42 4.38
C ALA A 101 15.37 6.73 3.04
N ILE A 102 14.12 6.76 2.60
CA ILE A 102 13.70 6.25 1.29
C ILE A 102 14.26 7.12 0.16
N ALA A 103 14.24 8.44 0.29
CA ALA A 103 14.81 9.35 -0.71
C ALA A 103 16.31 9.11 -0.89
N VAL A 104 17.04 8.98 0.23
CA VAL A 104 18.48 8.63 0.24
C VAL A 104 18.69 7.27 -0.42
N ARG A 105 17.87 6.27 -0.08
CA ARG A 105 17.95 4.94 -0.69
C ARG A 105 17.77 4.99 -2.21
N VAL A 106 16.76 5.70 -2.70
CA VAL A 106 16.53 5.88 -4.15
C VAL A 106 17.76 6.53 -4.82
N GLY A 107 18.32 7.57 -4.21
CA GLY A 107 19.52 8.24 -4.71
C GLY A 107 20.75 7.32 -4.73
N LEU A 108 20.95 6.51 -3.67
CA LEU A 108 22.04 5.53 -3.59
C LEU A 108 21.86 4.40 -4.61
N GLU A 109 20.66 3.87 -4.78
CA GLU A 109 20.38 2.83 -5.77
C GLU A 109 20.63 3.33 -7.20
N GLU A 110 20.26 4.58 -7.49
CA GLU A 110 20.54 5.22 -8.77
C GLU A 110 22.05 5.43 -8.98
N PHE A 111 22.79 5.84 -7.94
CA PHE A 111 24.24 5.95 -7.99
C PHE A 111 24.89 4.58 -8.28
N VAL A 112 24.52 3.54 -7.53
CA VAL A 112 25.07 2.19 -7.72
C VAL A 112 24.72 1.64 -9.10
N ALA A 113 23.48 1.83 -9.56
CA ALA A 113 23.05 1.36 -10.88
C ALA A 113 23.85 1.99 -12.04
N ARG A 114 24.37 3.21 -11.87
CA ARG A 114 25.18 3.89 -12.90
C ARG A 114 26.65 3.51 -12.87
N TYR A 115 27.22 3.34 -11.68
CA TYR A 115 28.66 3.13 -11.51
C TYR A 115 29.05 1.64 -11.37
N PHE A 116 28.12 0.74 -11.08
CA PHE A 116 28.38 -0.68 -10.82
C PHE A 116 27.41 -1.65 -11.55
N THR A 117 27.16 -1.41 -12.84
CA THR A 117 26.23 -2.18 -13.69
C THR A 117 26.56 -3.67 -13.79
N GLU A 118 27.85 -4.03 -13.91
CA GLU A 118 28.27 -5.42 -14.18
C GLU A 118 28.11 -6.37 -12.97
N ARG A 119 28.25 -5.87 -11.74
CA ARG A 119 28.11 -6.69 -10.53
C ARG A 119 26.65 -7.01 -10.17
N LEU A 120 25.72 -6.18 -10.62
CA LEU A 120 24.30 -6.31 -10.28
C LEU A 120 23.61 -7.43 -11.08
N ASN A 121 24.06 -7.71 -12.30
CA ASN A 121 23.50 -8.75 -13.16
C ASN A 121 23.97 -10.17 -12.76
N TYR A 122 25.13 -10.31 -12.12
CA TYR A 122 25.70 -11.61 -11.74
C TYR A 122 25.02 -12.24 -10.50
N LEU A 123 24.33 -11.45 -9.67
CA LEU A 123 23.81 -11.89 -8.37
C LEU A 123 22.31 -12.29 -8.36
N HIS A 124 21.63 -12.30 -9.50
CA HIS A 124 20.18 -12.57 -9.56
C HIS A 124 19.85 -13.80 -10.44
N PRO A 125 19.59 -14.97 -9.83
CA PRO A 125 18.91 -16.06 -10.52
C PRO A 125 17.53 -15.58 -10.98
N THR A 126 17.21 -15.78 -12.27
CA THR A 126 15.92 -15.43 -12.89
C THR A 126 14.79 -16.38 -12.51
N GLU A 127 15.10 -17.44 -11.78
CA GLU A 127 14.16 -18.48 -11.40
C GLU A 127 14.06 -18.56 -9.88
N VAL A 128 12.97 -18.00 -9.37
CA VAL A 128 12.52 -18.23 -8.01
C VAL A 128 11.87 -19.62 -7.99
N ARG A 129 12.39 -20.54 -7.16
CA ARG A 129 11.79 -21.87 -6.97
C ARG A 129 10.29 -21.76 -6.76
N GLU A 130 9.51 -22.53 -7.52
CA GLU A 130 8.07 -22.59 -7.37
C GLU A 130 7.71 -22.83 -5.90
N THR A 131 6.91 -21.92 -5.35
CA THR A 131 6.45 -22.04 -3.96
C THR A 131 5.34 -23.08 -3.90
N TYR A 132 5.41 -23.99 -2.92
CA TYR A 132 4.41 -25.03 -2.69
C TYR A 132 2.98 -24.48 -2.76
N ALA A 133 2.10 -25.08 -3.57
CA ALA A 133 0.75 -24.56 -3.83
C ALA A 133 -0.12 -24.41 -2.56
N GLY A 134 0.15 -25.17 -1.50
CA GLY A 134 -0.53 -25.03 -0.20
C GLY A 134 -0.12 -23.79 0.60
N SER A 135 1.05 -23.21 0.33
CA SER A 135 1.58 -22.05 1.06
C SER A 135 0.69 -20.81 0.91
N ARG A 136 0.01 -20.64 -0.23
CA ARG A 136 -0.89 -19.52 -0.48
C ARG A 136 -2.09 -19.50 0.48
N TYR A 137 -2.61 -20.68 0.83
CA TYR A 137 -3.72 -20.80 1.77
C TYR A 137 -3.25 -20.50 3.20
N VAL A 138 -2.11 -21.06 3.61
CA VAL A 138 -1.51 -20.77 4.92
C VAL A 138 -1.22 -19.28 5.07
N ALA A 139 -0.61 -18.66 4.06
CA ALA A 139 -0.32 -17.23 4.05
C ALA A 139 -1.60 -16.38 4.12
N LEU A 140 -2.65 -16.78 3.40
CA LEU A 140 -3.94 -16.11 3.45
C LEU A 140 -4.60 -16.22 4.83
N THR A 141 -4.60 -17.42 5.42
CA THR A 141 -5.15 -17.68 6.75
C THR A 141 -4.41 -16.87 7.79
N VAL A 142 -3.07 -16.92 7.82
CA VAL A 142 -2.26 -16.13 8.76
C VAL A 142 -2.53 -14.64 8.58
N ARG A 143 -2.57 -14.14 7.34
CA ARG A 143 -2.89 -12.73 7.06
C ARG A 143 -4.25 -12.34 7.58
N LEU A 144 -5.29 -13.14 7.31
CA LEU A 144 -6.65 -12.89 7.77
C LEU A 144 -6.75 -12.94 9.29
N SER A 145 -6.11 -13.93 9.94
CA SER A 145 -6.08 -14.06 11.39
C SER A 145 -5.41 -12.86 12.06
N VAL A 146 -4.24 -12.44 11.57
CA VAL A 146 -3.55 -11.25 12.09
C VAL A 146 -4.39 -10.00 11.87
N PHE A 147 -5.01 -9.87 10.70
CA PHE A 147 -5.85 -8.71 10.38
C PHE A 147 -7.09 -8.62 11.29
N ILE A 148 -7.80 -9.72 11.51
CA ILE A 148 -8.94 -9.78 12.44
C ILE A 148 -8.46 -9.50 13.86
N PHE A 149 -7.35 -10.10 14.29
CA PHE A 149 -6.81 -9.93 15.65
C PHE A 149 -6.45 -8.47 15.96
N VAL A 150 -5.85 -7.77 15.00
CA VAL A 150 -5.48 -6.35 15.08
C VAL A 150 -6.74 -5.48 15.01
N THR A 151 -7.66 -5.74 14.07
CA THR A 151 -8.87 -4.91 13.90
C THR A 151 -9.83 -5.04 15.09
N ALA A 152 -10.00 -6.25 15.62
CA ALA A 152 -10.82 -6.49 16.80
C ALA A 152 -10.27 -5.79 18.05
N ALA A 153 -8.97 -5.45 18.08
CA ALA A 153 -8.40 -4.61 19.13
C ALA A 153 -8.92 -3.17 19.07
N LEU A 154 -9.07 -2.63 17.85
CA LEU A 154 -9.43 -1.25 17.60
C LEU A 154 -10.94 -1.01 17.73
N MET A 155 -11.73 -1.97 17.25
CA MET A 155 -13.18 -1.79 17.08
C MET A 155 -14.02 -2.72 17.98
N GLY A 156 -13.38 -3.61 18.74
CA GLY A 156 -14.05 -4.66 19.49
C GLY A 156 -14.38 -5.90 18.65
N ASN A 157 -14.80 -6.96 19.32
CA ASN A 157 -15.17 -8.22 18.66
C ASN A 157 -16.65 -8.19 18.24
N ASP A 158 -16.93 -7.66 17.05
CA ASP A 158 -18.26 -7.61 16.45
C ASP A 158 -18.29 -8.37 15.11
N TRP A 159 -19.45 -8.93 14.73
CA TRP A 159 -19.60 -9.67 13.47
C TRP A 159 -19.26 -8.82 12.22
N ARG A 160 -19.44 -7.49 12.29
CA ARG A 160 -19.07 -6.54 11.23
C ARG A 160 -17.57 -6.50 11.00
N VAL A 161 -16.75 -6.72 12.05
CA VAL A 161 -15.29 -6.82 11.93
C VAL A 161 -14.89 -8.09 11.19
N TRP A 162 -15.57 -9.21 11.46
CA TRP A 162 -15.37 -10.46 10.74
C TRP A 162 -15.78 -10.34 9.26
N LEU A 163 -16.95 -9.74 9.00
CA LEU A 163 -17.42 -9.50 7.64
C LEU A 163 -16.46 -8.59 6.86
N GLY A 164 -16.12 -7.42 7.40
CA GLY A 164 -15.20 -6.48 6.76
C GLY A 164 -13.84 -7.11 6.47
N SER A 165 -13.30 -7.88 7.42
CA SER A 165 -12.03 -8.61 7.25
C SER A 165 -12.09 -9.66 6.16
N ALA A 166 -13.18 -10.42 6.07
CA ALA A 166 -13.39 -11.37 4.98
C ALA A 166 -13.42 -10.65 3.63
N LEU A 167 -14.15 -9.53 3.54
CA LEU A 167 -14.24 -8.71 2.33
C LEU A 167 -12.86 -8.13 1.93
N PHE A 168 -12.00 -7.72 2.86
CA PHE A 168 -10.65 -7.24 2.52
C PHE A 168 -9.75 -8.31 1.89
N VAL A 169 -9.98 -9.58 2.22
CA VAL A 169 -9.15 -10.69 1.73
C VAL A 169 -9.69 -11.29 0.43
N LEU A 170 -10.98 -11.10 0.13
CA LEU A 170 -11.61 -11.58 -1.10
C LEU A 170 -10.87 -11.24 -2.41
N PRO A 171 -10.29 -10.04 -2.63
CA PRO A 171 -9.56 -9.75 -3.86
C PRO A 171 -8.39 -10.71 -4.06
N THR A 172 -7.73 -11.12 -2.97
CA THR A 172 -6.61 -12.06 -3.06
C THR A 172 -7.08 -13.43 -3.53
N VAL A 173 -8.23 -13.88 -3.03
CA VAL A 173 -8.85 -15.16 -3.42
C VAL A 173 -9.33 -15.12 -4.87
N ILE A 174 -10.06 -14.07 -5.25
CA ILE A 174 -10.52 -13.83 -6.62
C ILE A 174 -9.32 -13.75 -7.57
N GLY A 175 -8.23 -13.11 -7.11
CA GLY A 175 -6.96 -12.99 -7.82
C GLY A 175 -6.37 -14.33 -8.27
N TRP A 176 -6.57 -15.41 -7.52
CA TRP A 176 -6.10 -16.75 -7.89
C TRP A 176 -6.81 -17.34 -9.10
N PHE A 177 -7.99 -16.82 -9.44
CA PHE A 177 -8.80 -17.27 -10.57
C PHE A 177 -8.80 -16.24 -11.71
N THR A 178 -7.92 -15.24 -11.67
CA THR A 178 -7.87 -14.14 -12.66
C THR A 178 -7.69 -14.65 -14.09
N ASP A 179 -6.98 -15.76 -14.28
CA ASP A 179 -6.75 -16.36 -15.60
C ASP A 179 -8.01 -16.90 -16.25
N ARG A 180 -9.08 -17.10 -15.47
CA ARG A 180 -10.40 -17.52 -15.97
C ARG A 180 -11.31 -16.36 -16.35
N PHE A 181 -10.97 -15.12 -15.96
CA PHE A 181 -11.80 -13.96 -16.28
C PHE A 181 -11.54 -13.44 -17.71
N PRO A 182 -12.58 -12.91 -18.38
CA PRO A 182 -12.39 -12.19 -19.63
C PRO A 182 -11.54 -10.94 -19.41
N ASN A 183 -10.67 -10.62 -20.37
CA ASN A 183 -9.90 -9.38 -20.37
C ASN A 183 -10.53 -8.38 -21.33
N TYR A 184 -10.76 -7.16 -20.86
CA TYR A 184 -11.32 -6.07 -21.63
C TYR A 184 -10.29 -4.93 -21.78
N PRO A 185 -9.63 -4.79 -22.94
CA PRO A 185 -8.61 -3.76 -23.16
C PRO A 185 -9.10 -2.32 -22.95
N TRP A 186 -10.39 -2.05 -23.19
CA TRP A 186 -10.97 -0.73 -22.97
C TRP A 186 -11.00 -0.33 -21.48
N LEU A 187 -11.22 -1.29 -20.56
CA LEU A 187 -11.12 -1.04 -19.12
C LEU A 187 -9.68 -0.69 -18.74
N TRP A 188 -8.71 -1.42 -19.28
CA TRP A 188 -7.28 -1.14 -19.05
C TRP A 188 -6.87 0.28 -19.48
N ARG A 189 -7.52 0.86 -20.50
CA ARG A 189 -7.27 2.23 -20.98
C ARG A 189 -7.80 3.31 -20.03
N ILE A 190 -8.89 3.03 -19.31
CA ILE A 190 -9.59 4.02 -18.47
C ILE A 190 -9.16 3.91 -17.00
N LEU A 191 -8.86 2.69 -16.52
CA LEU A 191 -8.58 2.47 -15.11
C LEU A 191 -7.28 3.17 -14.67
N PRO A 192 -7.35 4.05 -13.67
CA PRO A 192 -6.19 4.77 -13.18
C PRO A 192 -5.26 3.81 -12.43
N THR A 193 -3.94 4.00 -12.57
CA THR A 193 -2.93 3.18 -11.88
C THR A 193 -1.84 4.05 -11.28
N GLY A 194 -1.12 3.52 -10.29
CA GLY A 194 -0.08 4.26 -9.59
C GLY A 194 -0.72 5.38 -8.75
N VAL A 195 -0.14 6.58 -8.80
CA VAL A 195 -0.59 7.74 -8.01
C VAL A 195 -2.04 8.15 -8.35
N PRO A 196 -2.46 8.29 -9.62
CA PRO A 196 -3.88 8.51 -9.93
C PRO A 196 -4.81 7.41 -9.44
N GLY A 197 -4.35 6.14 -9.45
CA GLY A 197 -5.11 5.01 -8.93
C GLY A 197 -5.33 5.14 -7.42
N LEU A 198 -4.28 5.51 -6.68
CA LEU A 198 -4.37 5.83 -5.27
C LEU A 198 -5.35 6.97 -4.98
N ALA A 199 -5.21 8.09 -5.67
CA ALA A 199 -6.12 9.23 -5.52
C ALA A 199 -7.58 8.79 -5.70
N PHE A 200 -7.85 8.03 -6.76
CA PHE A 200 -9.18 7.51 -7.03
C PHE A 200 -9.68 6.58 -5.91
N THR A 201 -8.85 5.68 -5.40
CA THR A 201 -9.23 4.83 -4.26
C THR A 201 -9.50 5.63 -2.99
N LEU A 202 -8.76 6.71 -2.72
CA LEU A 202 -8.99 7.60 -1.58
C LEU A 202 -10.30 8.37 -1.73
N VAL A 203 -10.61 8.88 -2.92
CA VAL A 203 -11.90 9.52 -3.21
C VAL A 203 -13.05 8.54 -3.00
N VAL A 204 -12.93 7.31 -3.51
CA VAL A 204 -13.96 6.28 -3.34
C VAL A 204 -14.11 5.90 -1.86
N ALA A 205 -13.01 5.75 -1.11
CA ALA A 205 -13.05 5.48 0.31
C ALA A 205 -13.72 6.63 1.11
N SER A 206 -13.37 7.88 0.80
CA SER A 206 -13.96 9.07 1.41
C SER A 206 -15.46 9.17 1.08
N ALA A 207 -15.84 9.02 -0.19
CA ALA A 207 -17.24 9.03 -0.61
C ALA A 207 -18.05 7.92 0.08
N THR A 208 -17.48 6.72 0.20
CA THR A 208 -18.13 5.61 0.90
C THR A 208 -18.34 5.93 2.38
N THR A 209 -17.32 6.48 3.05
CA THR A 209 -17.42 6.87 4.45
C THR A 209 -18.48 7.95 4.65
N SER A 210 -18.54 8.96 3.77
CA SER A 210 -19.57 10.00 3.79
C SER A 210 -20.98 9.46 3.55
N LEU A 211 -21.15 8.52 2.62
CA LEU A 211 -22.44 7.88 2.35
C LEU A 211 -22.93 7.05 3.54
N VAL A 212 -22.05 6.25 4.14
CA VAL A 212 -22.37 5.48 5.35
C VAL A 212 -22.73 6.44 6.49
N GLY A 213 -22.00 7.54 6.66
CA GLY A 213 -22.32 8.61 7.60
C GLY A 213 -23.71 9.21 7.36
N SER A 214 -24.09 9.42 6.11
CA SER A 214 -25.41 9.97 5.76
C SER A 214 -26.57 9.01 6.03
N TRP A 215 -26.34 7.71 5.93
CA TRP A 215 -27.37 6.68 6.14
C TRP A 215 -27.55 6.30 7.60
N PHE A 216 -26.45 6.13 8.34
CA PHE A 216 -26.48 5.61 9.70
C PHE A 216 -26.38 6.70 10.78
N GLY A 217 -26.08 7.95 10.39
CA GLY A 217 -25.89 9.06 11.32
C GLY A 217 -24.69 8.88 12.25
N PRO A 218 -24.45 9.86 13.15
CA PRO A 218 -23.37 9.79 14.14
C PRO A 218 -23.75 8.85 15.29
N THR A 219 -23.78 7.55 15.02
CA THR A 219 -23.95 6.49 16.03
C THR A 219 -22.59 5.89 16.39
N PRO A 220 -22.41 5.33 17.60
CA PRO A 220 -21.19 4.59 17.97
C PRO A 220 -20.86 3.46 16.97
N ASP A 221 -21.90 2.92 16.33
CA ASP A 221 -21.87 1.86 15.32
C ASP A 221 -21.32 2.32 13.95
N LEU A 222 -21.21 3.63 13.73
CA LEU A 222 -20.79 4.18 12.43
C LEU A 222 -19.43 3.65 12.01
N VAL A 223 -18.47 3.58 12.93
CA VAL A 223 -17.12 3.08 12.65
C VAL A 223 -17.16 1.62 12.18
N LEU A 224 -17.99 0.79 12.82
CA LEU A 224 -18.17 -0.61 12.46
C LEU A 224 -18.83 -0.77 11.08
N TRP A 225 -19.83 0.06 10.77
CA TRP A 225 -20.48 0.06 9.47
C TRP A 225 -19.55 0.56 8.36
N SER A 226 -18.80 1.63 8.60
CA SER A 226 -17.80 2.14 7.67
C SER A 226 -16.74 1.07 7.39
N PHE A 227 -16.25 0.38 8.43
CA PHE A 227 -15.29 -0.71 8.25
C PHE A 227 -15.85 -1.90 7.44
N ALA A 228 -17.09 -2.31 7.70
CA ALA A 228 -17.69 -3.45 7.01
C ALA A 228 -18.06 -3.14 5.54
N LEU A 229 -18.48 -1.90 5.25
CA LEU A 229 -18.96 -1.51 3.93
C LEU A 229 -17.88 -0.95 3.02
N LEU A 230 -16.84 -0.30 3.56
CA LEU A 230 -15.74 0.28 2.79
C LEU A 230 -15.05 -0.72 1.83
N PRO A 231 -14.83 -1.99 2.20
CA PRO A 231 -14.26 -2.97 1.29
C PRO A 231 -15.08 -3.17 0.03
N ILE A 232 -16.41 -3.08 0.07
CA ILE A 232 -17.30 -3.43 -1.06
C ILE A 232 -16.97 -2.62 -2.34
N PRO A 233 -16.90 -1.27 -2.32
CA PRO A 233 -16.51 -0.52 -3.50
C PRO A 233 -15.07 -0.79 -3.90
N LEU A 234 -14.14 -0.98 -2.94
CA LEU A 234 -12.76 -1.35 -3.25
C LEU A 234 -12.65 -2.73 -3.91
N LEU A 235 -13.49 -3.69 -3.52
CA LEU A 235 -13.65 -4.99 -4.17
C LEU A 235 -14.06 -4.78 -5.63
N GLY A 236 -15.08 -3.95 -5.86
CA GLY A 236 -15.51 -3.56 -7.21
C GLY A 236 -14.35 -3.02 -8.04
N LEU A 237 -13.57 -2.09 -7.48
CA LEU A 237 -12.37 -1.56 -8.15
C LEU A 237 -11.33 -2.63 -8.44
N SER A 238 -11.07 -3.54 -7.49
CA SER A 238 -10.11 -4.64 -7.68
C SER A 238 -10.55 -5.60 -8.80
N ILE A 239 -11.84 -5.93 -8.87
CA ILE A 239 -12.42 -6.77 -9.92
C ILE A 239 -12.32 -6.05 -11.27
N LEU A 240 -12.64 -4.75 -11.33
CA LEU A 240 -12.48 -3.96 -12.55
C LEU A 240 -11.02 -3.97 -13.04
N GLN A 241 -10.04 -3.83 -12.13
CA GLN A 241 -8.62 -3.93 -12.45
C GLN A 241 -8.22 -5.32 -12.95
N MET A 242 -8.78 -6.39 -12.38
CA MET A 242 -8.56 -7.77 -12.86
C MET A 242 -9.14 -7.99 -14.25
N LEU A 243 -10.32 -7.43 -14.54
CA LEU A 243 -10.98 -7.47 -15.86
C LEU A 243 -10.25 -6.60 -16.90
N GLY A 244 -9.59 -5.53 -16.48
CA GLY A 244 -8.76 -4.65 -17.31
C GLY A 244 -7.26 -4.93 -17.15
N ARG A 245 -6.85 -6.20 -17.10
CA ARG A 245 -5.48 -6.61 -16.75
C ARG A 245 -4.42 -6.19 -17.78
N HIS A 246 -4.69 -6.36 -19.07
CA HIS A 246 -3.71 -6.07 -20.13
C HIS A 246 -4.38 -5.34 -21.31
N GLY A 247 -3.63 -4.42 -21.93
CA GLY A 247 -3.98 -3.82 -23.22
C GLY A 247 -3.76 -4.77 -24.39
N GLU A 248 -3.97 -4.30 -25.61
CA GLU A 248 -3.61 -5.05 -26.82
C GLU A 248 -2.07 -5.20 -26.93
N PRO A 249 -1.55 -6.24 -27.62
CA PRO A 249 -0.11 -6.40 -27.84
C PRO A 249 0.48 -5.11 -28.45
N ASP A 250 1.60 -4.64 -27.90
CA ASP A 250 2.30 -3.40 -28.28
C ASP A 250 1.56 -2.07 -28.02
N GLU A 251 0.42 -2.07 -27.32
CA GLU A 251 -0.28 -0.83 -26.99
C GLU A 251 0.35 -0.11 -25.80
N VAL A 252 0.88 1.09 -26.04
CA VAL A 252 1.30 2.02 -24.99
C VAL A 252 0.06 2.74 -24.44
N ARG A 253 -0.06 2.82 -23.11
CA ARG A 253 -1.17 3.53 -22.45
C ARG A 253 -1.33 4.93 -23.01
N TRP A 254 -2.58 5.39 -23.10
CA TRP A 254 -2.91 6.69 -23.68
C TRP A 254 -2.10 7.85 -23.07
N ILE A 255 -1.87 7.78 -21.75
CA ILE A 255 -1.08 8.75 -20.97
C ILE A 255 0.42 8.73 -21.32
N GLN A 256 0.97 7.59 -21.75
CA GLN A 256 2.39 7.43 -22.06
C GLN A 256 2.71 7.66 -23.55
N ARG A 257 1.71 8.05 -24.37
CA ARG A 257 1.97 8.32 -25.80
C ARG A 257 2.88 9.54 -25.97
N PRO A 258 3.80 9.55 -26.96
CA PRO A 258 4.78 10.63 -27.17
C PRO A 258 4.16 12.03 -27.32
N ARG A 259 2.92 12.11 -27.82
CA ARG A 259 2.17 13.36 -28.01
C ARG A 259 1.65 13.97 -26.70
N PHE A 260 1.52 13.17 -25.63
CA PHE A 260 0.94 13.58 -24.34
C PHE A 260 1.97 13.61 -23.20
N VAL A 261 3.28 13.63 -23.52
CA VAL A 261 4.35 13.62 -22.51
C VAL A 261 4.19 14.78 -21.51
N TRP A 262 3.85 15.99 -21.95
CA TRP A 262 3.63 17.12 -21.04
C TRP A 262 2.40 16.95 -20.16
N LEU A 263 1.33 16.36 -20.68
CA LEU A 263 0.15 16.02 -19.88
C LEU A 263 0.49 14.97 -18.82
N TYR A 264 1.32 13.99 -19.15
CA TYR A 264 1.83 13.01 -18.19
C TYR A 264 2.72 13.65 -17.11
N ARG A 265 3.64 14.53 -17.50
CA ARG A 265 4.58 15.17 -16.57
C ARG A 265 3.86 16.12 -15.61
N ILE A 266 3.13 17.09 -16.15
CA ILE A 266 2.42 18.09 -15.36
C ILE A 266 1.25 17.44 -14.62
N GLY A 267 0.46 16.60 -15.32
CA GLY A 267 -0.65 15.87 -14.71
C GLY A 267 -0.19 14.93 -13.61
N GLY A 268 0.97 14.27 -13.76
CA GLY A 268 1.55 13.44 -12.71
C GLY A 268 1.89 14.21 -11.44
N VAL A 269 2.49 15.40 -11.58
CA VAL A 269 2.79 16.29 -10.43
C VAL A 269 1.50 16.78 -9.78
N VAL A 270 0.54 17.27 -10.57
CA VAL A 270 -0.76 17.72 -10.05
C VAL A 270 -1.48 16.59 -9.32
N MET A 271 -1.50 15.38 -9.89
CA MET A 271 -2.11 14.22 -9.25
C MET A 271 -1.40 13.82 -7.96
N LEU A 272 -0.08 13.98 -7.87
CA LEU A 272 0.66 13.78 -6.62
C LEU A 272 0.20 14.76 -5.55
N PHE A 273 0.09 16.06 -5.86
CA PHE A 273 -0.43 17.06 -4.92
C PHE A 273 -1.88 16.76 -4.49
N VAL A 274 -2.74 16.41 -5.44
CA VAL A 274 -4.13 16.00 -5.13
C VAL A 274 -4.13 14.78 -4.22
N THR A 275 -3.29 13.78 -4.49
CA THR A 275 -3.18 12.59 -3.63
C THR A 275 -2.67 12.94 -2.24
N MET A 276 -1.68 13.83 -2.12
CA MET A 276 -1.16 14.29 -0.83
C MET A 276 -2.24 15.01 -0.01
N ASN A 277 -3.05 15.85 -0.66
CA ASN A 277 -4.15 16.54 0.00
C ASN A 277 -5.27 15.56 0.43
N LEU A 278 -5.67 14.65 -0.45
CA LEU A 278 -6.63 13.58 -0.12
C LEU A 278 -6.12 12.64 0.99
N ALA A 279 -4.81 12.44 1.06
CA ALA A 279 -4.14 11.67 2.09
C ALA A 279 -4.00 12.43 3.43
N GLY A 280 -4.35 13.72 3.47
CA GLY A 280 -4.25 14.57 4.65
C GLY A 280 -2.82 14.96 5.03
N VAL A 281 -1.88 14.89 4.08
CA VAL A 281 -0.47 15.27 4.31
C VAL A 281 -0.26 16.77 4.17
N ILE A 282 -1.04 17.43 3.32
CA ILE A 282 -1.01 18.88 3.05
C ILE A 282 -2.40 19.49 3.03
#